data_AF-A0A966WY49-F1
#
_entry.id   AF-A0A966WY49-F1
#
_cell.length_a   1.000
_cell.length_b   1.000
_cell.length_c   1.000
_cell.angle_alpha   90.00
_cell.angle_beta   90.00
_cell.angle_gamma   90.00
#
_symmetry.space_group_name_H-M   'P 1'
#
loop_
_entity.id
_entity.type
_entity.pdbx_description
1 polymer ?
#
loop_
_entity_poly.entity_id
_entity_poly.type
_entity_poly.pdbx_seq_one_letter_code
_entity_poly.pdbx_strand_id
1 'polypeptide(L)'
;VSGGLMLYAPVAPTAELLRQLRELERRHGPVRTIVLPTASGLEHKVPVPAIARAFPDAEVWVTPGQWSFPLPLPLAWLGFPSRRTRVLGEQGFPHPEELNWLSLGPIDLGLGRFQEYACLHRPSGALLITDALVAIEADPPELFAADPSPLLFHARDRGDQPLVDTPEQRRLGWQRLVLFASYLRPDPLQVPPLLSLLSQMLRPGLRSPRSYFGLYPFRWREGWQDSFQQLLADGQPRLQVAPVLERLVFPRARDPLLHWLRQLSGWSELRWVVPAHYAAPIATSAQQLSQLADAIEQRPWAVNEGNWAYLASLDQLLLRLGVVPQQPGP
;
A
#
# COMPACT_ATOMS: atom_id res chain seq x y z
N VAL A 1 -20.07 9.14 -9.16
CA VAL A 1 -21.25 9.06 -8.28
C VAL A 1 -22.19 10.18 -8.64
N SER A 2 -23.49 9.92 -8.62
CA SER A 2 -24.50 10.91 -8.97
C SER A 2 -24.41 12.14 -8.07
N GLY A 3 -24.43 13.32 -8.69
CA GLY A 3 -24.50 14.59 -7.98
C GLY A 3 -23.21 15.06 -7.28
N GLY A 4 -22.05 14.45 -7.55
CA GLY A 4 -20.77 14.94 -7.05
C GLY A 4 -19.60 13.97 -7.11
N LEU A 5 -18.61 14.20 -6.23
CA LEU A 5 -17.39 13.41 -6.10
C LEU A 5 -17.43 12.49 -4.87
N MET A 6 -16.81 11.33 -4.98
CA MET A 6 -16.42 10.48 -3.86
C MET A 6 -14.90 10.43 -3.78
N LEU A 7 -14.33 10.69 -2.60
CA LEU A 7 -12.90 10.52 -2.35
C LEU A 7 -12.69 9.15 -1.68
N TYR A 8 -11.94 8.26 -2.33
CA TYR A 8 -11.59 6.93 -1.83
C TYR A 8 -10.13 6.93 -1.37
N ALA A 9 -9.85 6.49 -0.14
CA ALA A 9 -8.51 6.49 0.48
C ALA A 9 -7.74 7.82 0.26
N PRO A 10 -8.31 8.97 0.67
CA PRO A 10 -7.71 10.26 0.37
C PRO A 10 -6.37 10.46 1.08
N VAL A 11 -5.46 11.17 0.43
CA VAL A 11 -4.18 11.59 1.00
C VAL A 11 -4.31 12.94 1.71
N ALA A 12 -3.22 13.42 2.31
CA ALA A 12 -3.20 14.66 3.08
C ALA A 12 -3.71 15.86 2.24
N PRO A 13 -4.55 16.75 2.81
CA PRO A 13 -5.12 17.89 2.10
C PRO A 13 -4.10 19.03 1.93
N THR A 14 -3.09 18.80 1.09
CA THR A 14 -2.16 19.87 0.70
C THR A 14 -2.89 20.97 -0.07
N ALA A 15 -2.30 22.16 -0.16
CA ALA A 15 -2.90 23.26 -0.91
C ALA A 15 -3.10 22.89 -2.39
N GLU A 16 -2.15 22.14 -2.96
CA GLU A 16 -2.18 21.64 -4.33
C GLU A 16 -3.34 20.67 -4.54
N LEU A 17 -3.50 19.67 -3.66
CA LEU A 17 -4.58 18.71 -3.73
C LEU A 17 -5.94 19.40 -3.60
N LEU A 18 -6.10 20.28 -2.61
CA LEU A 18 -7.36 21.00 -2.40
C LEU A 18 -7.72 21.86 -3.62
N ARG A 19 -6.75 22.54 -4.23
CA ARG A 19 -6.97 23.33 -5.44
C ARG A 19 -7.46 22.44 -6.60
N GLN A 20 -6.85 21.28 -6.80
CA GLN A 20 -7.26 20.32 -7.84
C GLN A 20 -8.65 19.73 -7.55
N LEU A 21 -8.95 19.38 -6.31
CA LEU A 21 -10.27 18.91 -5.91
C LEU A 21 -11.36 19.99 -6.13
N ARG A 22 -11.09 21.26 -5.81
CA ARG A 22 -12.01 22.37 -6.12
C ARG A 22 -12.25 22.53 -7.63
N GLU A 23 -11.25 22.23 -8.45
CA GLU A 23 -11.43 22.21 -9.91
C GLU A 23 -12.35 21.09 -10.36
N LEU A 24 -12.19 19.89 -9.80
CA LEU A 24 -13.11 18.79 -10.05
C LEU A 24 -14.52 19.10 -9.54
N GLU A 25 -14.67 19.76 -8.39
CA GLU A 25 -15.99 20.13 -7.87
C GLU A 25 -16.75 21.08 -8.81
N ARG A 26 -16.05 22.02 -9.44
CA ARG A 26 -16.66 22.93 -10.44
C ARG A 26 -17.18 22.17 -11.66
N ARG A 27 -16.58 21.03 -12.01
CA ARG A 27 -16.93 20.24 -13.20
C ARG A 27 -17.97 19.16 -12.92
N HIS A 28 -17.89 18.55 -11.74
CA HIS A 28 -18.62 17.31 -11.43
C HIS A 28 -19.56 17.43 -10.23
N GLY A 29 -19.58 18.58 -9.55
CA GLY A 29 -20.33 18.80 -8.32
C GLY A 29 -19.51 18.54 -7.06
N PRO A 30 -20.05 18.87 -5.88
CA PRO A 30 -19.28 18.89 -4.62
C PRO A 30 -18.78 17.50 -4.21
N VAL A 31 -17.79 17.45 -3.32
CA VAL A 31 -17.45 16.21 -2.62
C VAL A 31 -18.62 15.80 -1.72
N ARG A 32 -19.23 14.65 -2.04
CA ARG A 32 -20.37 14.09 -1.31
C ARG A 32 -19.95 13.12 -0.22
N THR A 33 -18.92 12.31 -0.52
CA THR A 33 -18.48 11.24 0.38
C THR A 33 -16.97 11.13 0.41
N ILE A 34 -16.44 10.81 1.59
CA ILE A 34 -15.04 10.51 1.85
C ILE A 34 -15.00 9.10 2.45
N VAL A 35 -14.19 8.22 1.91
CA VAL A 35 -14.13 6.82 2.32
C VAL A 35 -12.74 6.49 2.85
N LEU A 36 -12.68 5.97 4.08
CA LEU A 36 -11.55 5.23 4.62
C LEU A 36 -11.83 3.73 4.41
N PRO A 37 -11.32 3.13 3.33
CA PRO A 37 -11.68 1.77 2.92
C PRO A 37 -10.91 0.67 3.66
N THR A 38 -9.95 1.00 4.53
CA THR A 38 -9.10 0.02 5.24
C THR A 38 -9.12 0.26 6.75
N ALA A 39 -8.92 -0.82 7.52
CA ALA A 39 -8.76 -0.79 8.97
C ALA A 39 -7.30 -0.94 9.43
N SER A 40 -6.35 -1.23 8.54
CA SER A 40 -4.97 -1.58 8.89
C SER A 40 -3.94 -0.51 8.54
N GLY A 41 -4.17 0.33 7.53
CA GLY A 41 -3.21 1.34 7.08
C GLY A 41 -3.32 2.67 7.82
N LEU A 42 -2.32 2.98 8.64
CA LEU A 42 -2.26 4.27 9.37
C LEU A 42 -2.17 5.45 8.39
N GLU A 43 -1.41 5.27 7.32
CA GLU A 43 -1.20 6.21 6.23
C GLU A 43 -2.50 6.58 5.50
N HIS A 44 -3.46 5.65 5.42
CA HIS A 44 -4.78 5.89 4.84
C HIS A 44 -5.74 6.55 5.84
N LYS A 45 -5.54 6.31 7.13
CA LYS A 45 -6.41 6.83 8.20
C LYS A 45 -6.09 8.28 8.60
N VAL A 46 -4.82 8.60 8.77
CA VAL A 46 -4.35 9.90 9.29
C VAL A 46 -4.87 11.10 8.48
N PRO A 47 -4.90 11.05 7.14
CA PRO A 47 -5.40 12.17 6.34
C PRO A 47 -6.91 12.45 6.46
N VAL A 48 -7.71 11.41 6.76
CA VAL A 48 -9.17 11.47 6.62
C VAL A 48 -9.82 12.56 7.49
N PRO A 49 -9.49 12.72 8.79
CA PRO A 49 -9.98 13.85 9.58
C PRO A 49 -9.71 15.23 8.97
N ALA A 50 -8.53 15.41 8.37
CA ALA A 50 -8.14 16.69 7.79
C ALA A 50 -8.91 16.96 6.48
N ILE A 51 -9.04 15.94 5.61
CA ILE A 51 -9.87 16.01 4.41
C ILE A 51 -11.33 16.27 4.78
N ALA A 52 -11.86 15.59 5.81
CA ALA A 52 -13.21 15.81 6.28
C ALA A 52 -13.46 17.25 6.74
N ARG A 53 -12.47 17.91 7.37
CA ARG A 53 -12.58 19.34 7.72
C ARG A 53 -12.60 20.25 6.48
N ALA A 54 -11.85 19.90 5.43
CA ALA A 54 -11.83 20.68 4.18
C ALA A 54 -13.14 20.57 3.38
N PHE A 55 -13.88 19.46 3.55
CA PHE A 55 -15.19 19.21 2.93
C PHE A 55 -16.24 18.93 4.02
N PRO A 56 -16.77 19.98 4.68
CA PRO A 56 -17.63 19.84 5.86
C PRO A 56 -18.99 19.19 5.56
N ASP A 57 -19.48 19.31 4.33
CA ASP A 57 -20.77 18.77 3.90
C ASP A 57 -20.70 17.30 3.46
N ALA A 58 -19.49 16.74 3.29
CA ALA A 58 -19.31 15.36 2.86
C ALA A 58 -19.55 14.38 4.01
N GLU A 59 -20.25 13.27 3.75
CA GLU A 59 -20.30 12.15 4.69
C GLU A 59 -18.97 11.39 4.70
N VAL A 60 -18.52 10.96 5.88
CA VAL A 60 -17.33 10.15 6.04
C VAL A 60 -17.75 8.71 6.26
N TRP A 61 -17.22 7.78 5.48
CA TRP A 61 -17.48 6.36 5.59
C TRP A 61 -16.19 5.65 5.98
N VAL A 62 -16.24 4.80 7.00
CA VAL A 62 -15.07 4.07 7.48
C VAL A 62 -15.34 2.57 7.46
N THR A 63 -14.31 1.80 7.12
CA THR A 63 -14.36 0.33 7.26
C THR A 63 -14.56 -0.05 8.73
N PRO A 64 -15.51 -0.97 9.06
CA PRO A 64 -15.59 -1.60 10.37
C PRO A 64 -14.21 -2.12 10.71
N GLY A 65 -13.73 -1.91 11.91
CA GLY A 65 -12.30 -2.13 12.03
C GLY A 65 -11.60 -1.33 13.06
N GLN A 66 -11.92 -0.05 13.00
CA GLN A 66 -10.94 0.99 13.25
C GLN A 66 -10.36 0.87 14.65
N TRP A 67 -9.04 0.76 14.71
CA TRP A 67 -8.31 0.61 15.94
C TRP A 67 -7.23 1.68 16.06
N SER A 68 -6.66 1.80 17.25
CA SER A 68 -5.51 2.64 17.55
C SER A 68 -4.67 1.96 18.61
N PHE A 69 -3.40 2.33 18.68
CA PHE A 69 -2.43 1.77 19.61
C PHE A 69 -1.79 2.90 20.43
N PRO A 70 -1.50 2.69 21.73
CA PRO A 70 -1.69 1.46 22.51
C PRO A 70 -3.12 1.24 23.03
N LEU A 71 -4.00 2.25 22.92
CA LEU A 71 -5.37 2.19 23.43
C LEU A 71 -6.38 2.27 22.27
N PRO A 72 -7.51 1.55 22.33
CA PRO A 72 -8.59 1.66 21.35
C PRO A 72 -9.39 2.95 21.59
N LEU A 73 -9.01 4.03 20.90
CA LEU A 73 -9.62 5.34 21.05
C LEU A 73 -10.83 5.48 20.12
N PRO A 74 -11.92 6.11 20.56
CA PRO A 74 -13.04 6.44 19.68
C PRO A 74 -12.59 7.29 18.49
N LEU A 75 -13.14 7.04 17.31
CA LEU A 75 -12.81 7.80 16.09
C LEU A 75 -12.99 9.32 16.26
N ALA A 76 -13.97 9.75 17.05
CA ALA A 76 -14.18 11.16 17.36
C ALA A 76 -12.96 11.80 18.05
N TRP A 77 -12.25 11.06 18.91
CA TRP A 77 -11.04 11.54 19.58
C TRP A 77 -9.85 11.58 18.62
N LEU A 78 -9.90 10.79 17.54
CA LEU A 78 -8.96 10.82 16.43
C LEU A 78 -9.31 11.90 15.39
N GLY A 79 -10.29 12.76 15.68
CA GLY A 79 -10.67 13.90 14.85
C GLY A 79 -11.73 13.61 13.78
N PHE A 80 -12.33 12.41 13.77
CA PHE A 80 -13.43 12.11 12.85
C PHE A 80 -14.72 12.83 13.29
N PRO A 81 -15.49 13.43 12.35
CA PRO A 81 -16.68 14.18 12.67
C PRO A 81 -17.88 13.26 13.02
N SER A 82 -18.08 13.00 14.32
CA SER A 82 -19.03 12.00 14.85
C SER A 82 -20.43 12.03 14.23
N ARG A 83 -21.00 13.20 13.94
CA ARG A 83 -22.37 13.34 13.40
C ARG A 83 -22.52 12.91 11.94
N ARG A 84 -21.43 12.76 11.20
CA ARG A 84 -21.41 12.43 9.76
C ARG A 84 -20.39 11.35 9.41
N THR A 85 -19.91 10.62 10.41
CA THR A 85 -19.11 9.42 10.19
C THR A 85 -20.02 8.20 10.29
N ARG A 86 -20.01 7.35 9.26
CA ARG A 86 -20.77 6.11 9.14
C ARG A 86 -19.82 4.93 8.93
N VAL A 87 -20.25 3.74 9.33
CA VAL A 87 -19.50 2.49 9.19
C VAL A 87 -20.01 1.70 7.99
N LEU A 88 -19.12 1.34 7.07
CA LEU A 88 -19.44 0.54 5.87
C LEU A 88 -20.00 -0.83 6.27
N GLY A 89 -21.01 -1.31 5.56
CA GLY A 89 -21.67 -2.58 5.83
C GLY A 89 -22.63 -2.53 7.03
N GLU A 90 -22.18 -2.02 8.18
CA GLU A 90 -23.00 -1.90 9.38
C GLU A 90 -24.11 -0.84 9.24
N GLN A 91 -23.80 0.29 8.59
CA GLN A 91 -24.73 1.40 8.36
C GLN A 91 -25.06 1.57 6.86
N GLY A 92 -24.85 0.50 6.08
CA GLY A 92 -25.04 0.48 4.63
C GLY A 92 -23.77 0.84 3.86
N PHE A 93 -23.96 1.30 2.61
CA PHE A 93 -22.88 1.65 1.71
C PHE A 93 -23.18 2.97 0.99
N PRO A 94 -22.17 3.82 0.73
CA PRO A 94 -22.37 5.03 -0.06
C PRO A 94 -22.61 4.68 -1.53
N HIS A 95 -23.56 5.39 -2.14
CA HIS A 95 -23.89 5.33 -3.57
C HIS A 95 -24.16 3.91 -4.13
N PRO A 96 -25.06 3.11 -3.52
CA PRO A 96 -25.30 1.71 -3.92
C PRO A 96 -25.87 1.55 -5.34
N GLU A 97 -26.43 2.61 -5.90
CA GLU A 97 -26.97 2.67 -7.27
C GLU A 97 -25.88 2.66 -8.36
N GLU A 98 -24.62 2.94 -8.00
CA GLU A 98 -23.49 2.94 -8.93
C GLU A 98 -22.29 2.13 -8.44
N LEU A 99 -22.21 1.86 -7.13
CA LEU A 99 -21.06 1.22 -6.48
C LEU A 99 -21.42 -0.16 -5.92
N ASN A 100 -20.58 -1.15 -6.22
CA ASN A 100 -20.56 -2.44 -5.54
C ASN A 100 -19.40 -2.46 -4.54
N TRP A 101 -19.66 -2.93 -3.33
CA TRP A 101 -18.68 -2.98 -2.25
C TRP A 101 -18.45 -4.43 -1.82
N LEU A 102 -17.19 -4.82 -1.61
CA LEU A 102 -16.85 -6.17 -1.14
C LEU A 102 -15.71 -6.12 -0.12
N SER A 103 -15.95 -6.71 1.05
CA SER A 103 -14.97 -6.79 2.13
C SER A 103 -13.97 -7.92 1.89
N LEU A 104 -12.69 -7.63 2.02
CA LEU A 104 -11.66 -8.62 2.36
C LEU A 104 -11.43 -8.57 3.86
N GLY A 105 -11.81 -9.65 4.54
CA GLY A 105 -11.77 -9.74 6.00
C GLY A 105 -13.15 -9.53 6.66
N PRO A 106 -13.19 -9.43 7.99
CA PRO A 106 -12.04 -9.14 8.86
C PRO A 106 -11.04 -10.29 8.97
N ILE A 107 -9.78 -9.95 9.25
CA ILE A 107 -8.70 -10.88 9.55
C ILE A 107 -8.05 -10.41 10.84
N ASP A 108 -8.10 -11.25 11.88
CA ASP A 108 -7.49 -10.97 13.17
C ASP A 108 -5.95 -10.97 13.09
N LEU A 109 -5.34 -9.85 13.47
CA LEU A 109 -3.88 -9.67 13.55
C LEU A 109 -3.38 -9.62 15.02
N GLY A 110 -4.27 -9.88 15.99
CA GLY A 110 -4.01 -9.83 17.42
C GLY A 110 -4.16 -8.43 18.02
N LEU A 111 -3.16 -7.54 17.85
CA LEU A 111 -3.25 -6.17 18.37
C LEU A 111 -4.22 -5.26 17.58
N GLY A 112 -4.69 -5.74 16.45
CA GLY A 112 -5.62 -5.06 15.56
C GLY A 112 -6.19 -6.05 14.56
N ARG A 113 -6.80 -5.53 13.50
CA ARG A 113 -7.33 -6.35 12.41
C ARG A 113 -7.03 -5.74 11.06
N PHE A 114 -6.90 -6.60 10.07
CA PHE A 114 -6.95 -6.22 8.66
C PHE A 114 -8.39 -6.36 8.18
N GLN A 115 -8.88 -5.31 7.54
CA GLN A 115 -10.10 -5.36 6.75
C GLN A 115 -10.00 -4.27 5.71
N GLU A 116 -10.31 -4.58 4.46
CA GLU A 116 -10.45 -3.56 3.44
C GLU A 116 -11.68 -3.79 2.57
N TYR A 117 -12.23 -2.71 2.03
CA TYR A 117 -13.37 -2.75 1.12
C TYR A 117 -12.93 -2.38 -0.29
N ALA A 118 -13.06 -3.35 -1.21
CA ALA A 118 -13.03 -3.11 -2.63
C ALA A 118 -14.28 -2.35 -3.06
N CYS A 119 -14.14 -1.44 -4.03
CA CYS A 119 -15.25 -0.66 -4.56
C CYS A 119 -15.26 -0.68 -6.09
N LEU A 120 -16.22 -1.37 -6.70
CA LEU A 120 -16.42 -1.33 -8.15
C LEU A 120 -17.40 -0.22 -8.51
N HIS A 121 -16.96 0.73 -9.32
CA HIS A 121 -17.83 1.70 -9.98
C HIS A 121 -18.39 1.10 -11.27
N ARG A 122 -19.59 0.52 -11.18
CA ARG A 122 -20.24 -0.28 -12.25
C ARG A 122 -20.24 0.41 -13.62
N PRO A 123 -20.58 1.72 -13.75
CA PRO A 123 -20.61 2.38 -15.06
C PRO A 123 -19.25 2.40 -15.77
N SER A 124 -18.16 2.59 -15.02
CA SER A 124 -16.80 2.66 -15.58
C SER A 124 -16.08 1.30 -15.65
N GLY A 125 -16.49 0.34 -14.83
CA GLY A 125 -15.78 -0.90 -14.62
C GLY A 125 -14.48 -0.78 -13.81
N ALA A 126 -14.26 0.35 -13.13
CA ALA A 126 -13.07 0.56 -12.30
C ALA A 126 -13.29 0.00 -10.88
N LEU A 127 -12.40 -0.90 -10.48
CA LEU A 127 -12.32 -1.49 -9.15
C LEU A 127 -11.25 -0.78 -8.33
N LEU A 128 -11.67 -0.05 -7.31
CA LEU A 128 -10.78 0.60 -6.36
C LEU A 128 -10.36 -0.41 -5.29
N ILE A 129 -9.05 -0.53 -5.08
CA ILE A 129 -8.43 -1.41 -4.06
C ILE A 129 -7.45 -0.57 -3.24
N THR A 130 -7.28 -0.90 -1.95
CA THR A 130 -6.39 -0.15 -1.07
C THR A 130 -5.02 -0.82 -0.98
N ASP A 131 -4.90 -1.88 -0.18
CA ASP A 131 -3.61 -2.47 0.19
C ASP A 131 -3.41 -3.89 -0.37
N ALA A 132 -4.46 -4.71 -0.54
CA ALA A 132 -4.27 -6.14 -0.84
C ALA A 132 -3.62 -6.41 -2.20
N LEU A 133 -3.99 -5.63 -3.24
CA LEU A 133 -3.46 -5.79 -4.59
C LEU A 133 -2.69 -4.56 -5.03
N VAL A 134 -1.55 -4.79 -5.68
CA VAL A 134 -0.66 -3.77 -6.22
C VAL A 134 -0.18 -4.16 -7.61
N ALA A 135 0.26 -3.17 -8.39
CA ALA A 135 0.96 -3.40 -9.64
C ALA A 135 2.20 -2.50 -9.68
N ILE A 136 3.38 -3.11 -9.71
CA ILE A 136 4.65 -2.40 -9.52
C ILE A 136 5.23 -2.01 -10.88
N GLU A 137 5.65 -0.75 -11.03
CA GLU A 137 6.31 -0.28 -12.26
C GLU A 137 7.82 -0.46 -12.21
N ALA A 138 8.43 -0.70 -13.37
CA ALA A 138 9.89 -0.80 -13.49
C ALA A 138 10.60 0.55 -13.27
N ASP A 139 9.90 1.64 -13.54
CA ASP A 139 10.38 3.01 -13.49
C ASP A 139 9.75 3.80 -12.32
N PRO A 140 10.46 4.78 -11.76
CA PRO A 140 9.91 5.63 -10.69
C PRO A 140 8.75 6.48 -11.18
N PRO A 141 7.75 6.76 -10.33
CA PRO A 141 6.67 7.68 -10.66
C PRO A 141 7.19 9.11 -10.81
N GLU A 142 6.43 9.94 -11.54
CA GLU A 142 6.76 11.35 -11.83
C GLU A 142 6.95 12.19 -10.56
N LEU A 143 6.38 11.77 -9.41
CA LEU A 143 6.61 12.41 -8.12
C LEU A 143 8.11 12.62 -7.81
N PHE A 144 8.97 11.66 -8.17
CA PHE A 144 10.41 11.77 -7.95
C PHE A 144 11.13 12.68 -8.95
N ALA A 145 10.43 13.25 -9.93
CA ALA A 145 10.96 14.35 -10.74
C ALA A 145 11.12 15.64 -9.91
N ALA A 146 10.24 15.86 -8.93
CA ALA A 146 10.30 17.02 -8.03
C ALA A 146 11.43 16.90 -7.00
N ASP A 147 11.60 15.72 -6.39
CA ASP A 147 12.74 15.41 -5.51
C ASP A 147 13.24 13.97 -5.72
N PRO A 148 14.37 13.76 -6.41
CA PRO A 148 14.94 12.43 -6.62
C PRO A 148 15.76 11.93 -5.42
N SER A 149 15.96 12.74 -4.38
CA SER A 149 16.90 12.44 -3.28
C SER A 149 16.68 11.07 -2.63
N PRO A 150 15.44 10.60 -2.38
CA PRO A 150 15.20 9.25 -1.86
C PRO A 150 15.71 8.16 -2.81
N LEU A 151 15.49 8.31 -4.13
CA LEU A 151 15.97 7.35 -5.12
C LEU A 151 17.50 7.33 -5.14
N LEU A 152 18.13 8.51 -5.21
CA LEU A 152 19.59 8.61 -5.23
C LEU A 152 20.23 8.05 -3.96
N PHE A 153 19.56 8.17 -2.81
CA PHE A 153 20.01 7.54 -1.56
C PHE A 153 20.04 6.01 -1.68
N HIS A 154 18.97 5.40 -2.20
CA HIS A 154 18.82 3.95 -2.37
C HIS A 154 19.63 3.39 -3.55
N ALA A 155 20.04 4.23 -4.50
CA ALA A 155 20.84 3.83 -5.65
C ALA A 155 22.30 3.48 -5.28
N ARG A 156 22.77 3.96 -4.12
CA ARG A 156 24.14 3.72 -3.66
C ARG A 156 24.40 2.27 -3.29
N ASP A 157 25.63 1.83 -3.50
CA ASP A 157 26.18 0.58 -2.95
C ASP A 157 26.91 0.81 -1.63
N ARG A 158 27.38 2.04 -1.40
CA ARG A 158 28.13 2.46 -0.21
C ARG A 158 27.74 3.84 0.27
N GLY A 159 27.88 4.07 1.58
CA GLY A 159 27.56 5.35 2.19
C GLY A 159 28.46 6.50 1.71
N ASP A 160 29.66 6.18 1.25
CA ASP A 160 30.62 7.16 0.78
C ASP A 160 30.55 7.50 -0.72
N GLN A 161 29.57 6.96 -1.45
CA GLN A 161 29.32 7.35 -2.84
C GLN A 161 28.56 8.68 -2.91
N PRO A 162 28.91 9.55 -3.88
CA PRO A 162 28.15 10.77 -4.14
C PRO A 162 26.75 10.46 -4.67
N LEU A 163 25.82 11.37 -4.44
CA LEU A 163 24.46 11.31 -5.01
C LEU A 163 24.51 11.84 -6.45
N VAL A 164 24.70 10.94 -7.42
CA VAL A 164 24.74 11.30 -8.84
C VAL A 164 23.35 11.14 -9.44
N ASP A 165 22.80 12.22 -9.97
CA ASP A 165 21.47 12.24 -10.54
C ASP A 165 21.49 11.89 -12.04
N THR A 166 21.20 10.63 -12.37
CA THR A 166 20.98 10.16 -13.74
C THR A 166 19.70 9.32 -13.82
N PRO A 167 19.07 9.19 -15.00
CA PRO A 167 17.92 8.31 -15.18
C PRO A 167 18.17 6.87 -14.69
N GLU A 168 19.37 6.35 -14.93
CA GLU A 168 19.78 5.01 -14.51
C GLU A 168 19.88 4.91 -12.99
N GLN A 169 20.44 5.92 -12.31
CA GLN A 169 20.52 5.96 -10.84
C GLN A 169 19.15 6.11 -10.19
N ARG A 170 18.25 6.91 -10.78
CA ARG A 170 16.85 7.02 -10.31
C ARG A 170 16.13 5.68 -10.43
N ARG A 171 16.24 5.00 -11.57
CA ARG A 171 15.68 3.66 -11.77
C ARG A 171 16.27 2.64 -10.80
N LEU A 172 17.59 2.63 -10.64
CA LEU A 172 18.28 1.76 -9.69
C LEU A 172 17.77 1.96 -8.25
N GLY A 173 17.69 3.22 -7.81
CA GLY A 173 17.17 3.59 -6.50
C GLY A 173 15.72 3.20 -6.29
N TRP A 174 14.88 3.39 -7.31
CA TRP A 174 13.48 2.98 -7.31
C TRP A 174 13.32 1.49 -7.09
N GLN A 175 14.01 0.67 -7.88
CA GLN A 175 13.89 -0.79 -7.80
C GLN A 175 14.33 -1.30 -6.41
N ARG A 176 15.41 -0.74 -5.86
CA ARG A 176 15.87 -1.05 -4.50
C ARG A 176 14.91 -0.58 -3.41
N LEU A 177 14.30 0.59 -3.58
CA LEU A 177 13.28 1.13 -2.68
C LEU A 177 12.02 0.26 -2.67
N VAL A 178 11.58 -0.20 -3.85
CA VAL A 178 10.43 -1.11 -4.00
C VAL A 178 10.70 -2.45 -3.31
N LEU A 179 11.89 -3.03 -3.49
CA LEU A 179 12.28 -4.26 -2.79
C LEU A 179 12.30 -4.06 -1.27
N PHE A 180 12.79 -2.90 -0.80
CA PHE A 180 12.74 -2.55 0.62
C PHE A 180 11.30 -2.43 1.12
N ALA A 181 10.42 -1.72 0.40
CA ALA A 181 9.01 -1.58 0.79
C ALA A 181 8.24 -2.92 0.76
N SER A 182 8.60 -3.80 -0.18
CA SER A 182 7.93 -5.10 -0.37
C SER A 182 8.35 -6.15 0.66
N TYR A 183 9.63 -6.13 1.08
CA TYR A 183 10.23 -7.21 1.88
C TYR A 183 10.81 -6.77 3.22
N LEU A 184 10.92 -5.45 3.47
CA LEU A 184 11.67 -4.78 4.54
C LEU A 184 13.17 -5.07 4.50
N ARG A 185 13.56 -6.34 4.44
CA ARG A 185 14.93 -6.80 4.22
C ARG A 185 14.93 -7.98 3.23
N PRO A 186 14.94 -7.71 1.91
CA PRO A 186 15.06 -8.77 0.90
C PRO A 186 16.39 -9.52 1.04
N ASP A 187 16.49 -10.74 0.52
CA ASP A 187 17.68 -11.61 0.70
C ASP A 187 18.99 -10.98 0.20
N PRO A 188 19.01 -10.28 -0.95
CA PRO A 188 20.22 -9.61 -1.43
C PRO A 188 20.64 -8.41 -0.58
N LEU A 189 19.79 -7.90 0.32
CA LEU A 189 20.09 -6.75 1.16
C LEU A 189 20.76 -7.18 2.48
N GLN A 190 22.01 -6.81 2.63
CA GLN A 190 22.81 -7.00 3.84
C GLN A 190 22.95 -5.71 4.63
N VAL A 191 23.05 -5.84 5.95
CA VAL A 191 23.40 -4.74 6.86
C VAL A 191 24.88 -4.89 7.24
N PRO A 192 25.77 -3.96 6.81
CA PRO A 192 27.18 -4.04 7.16
C PRO A 192 27.44 -3.89 8.67
N PRO A 193 28.57 -4.41 9.20
CA PRO A 193 28.96 -4.19 10.59
C PRO A 193 29.16 -2.69 10.90
N LEU A 194 28.86 -2.29 12.14
CA LEU A 194 28.88 -0.89 12.57
C LEU A 194 30.22 -0.18 12.27
N LEU A 195 31.35 -0.86 12.51
CA LEU A 195 32.69 -0.31 12.24
C LEU A 195 32.88 0.08 10.76
N SER A 196 32.28 -0.67 9.84
CA SER A 196 32.34 -0.37 8.40
C SER A 196 31.45 0.82 8.01
N LEU A 197 30.37 1.07 8.75
CA LEU A 197 29.50 2.23 8.54
C LEU A 197 30.20 3.50 9.02
N LEU A 198 30.79 3.47 10.22
CA LEU A 198 31.49 4.61 10.81
C LEU A 198 32.69 5.06 9.96
N SER A 199 33.42 4.14 9.31
CA SER A 199 34.56 4.49 8.44
C SER A 199 34.18 5.17 7.11
N GLN A 200 32.90 5.16 6.76
CA GLN A 200 32.36 5.80 5.55
C GLN A 200 31.72 7.17 5.85
N MET A 201 31.46 7.47 7.12
CA MET A 201 30.84 8.72 7.54
C MET A 201 31.78 9.92 7.36
N LEU A 202 31.18 11.11 7.16
CA LEU A 202 31.86 12.41 7.14
C LEU A 202 33.03 12.53 6.14
N ARG A 203 33.08 11.69 5.11
CA ARG A 203 34.05 11.86 4.02
C ARG A 203 33.82 13.18 3.27
N PRO A 204 34.86 13.77 2.66
CA PRO A 204 34.71 14.98 1.84
C PRO A 204 33.58 14.81 0.82
N GLY A 205 32.68 15.80 0.71
CA GLY A 205 31.50 15.75 -0.15
C GLY A 205 30.23 15.16 0.49
N LEU A 206 30.32 14.55 1.67
CA LEU A 206 29.19 13.87 2.33
C LEU A 206 28.84 14.39 3.72
N ARG A 207 29.47 15.50 4.15
CA ARG A 207 29.22 16.16 5.43
C ARG A 207 27.96 17.03 5.41
N SER A 208 26.85 16.46 4.94
CA SER A 208 25.58 17.18 4.83
C SER A 208 24.42 16.33 5.35
N PRO A 209 23.37 16.95 5.91
CA PRO A 209 22.13 16.26 6.23
C PRO A 209 21.51 15.57 5.02
N ARG A 210 21.64 16.17 3.82
CA ARG A 210 21.10 15.64 2.56
C ARG A 210 21.71 14.28 2.19
N SER A 211 22.98 14.05 2.51
CA SER A 211 23.68 12.78 2.30
C SER A 211 23.67 11.88 3.54
N TYR A 212 22.87 12.21 4.56
CA TYR A 212 22.83 11.54 5.85
C TYR A 212 24.22 11.41 6.49
N PHE A 213 25.11 12.39 6.27
CA PHE A 213 26.49 12.36 6.75
C PHE A 213 27.31 11.14 6.28
N GLY A 214 26.91 10.49 5.19
CA GLY A 214 27.52 9.25 4.70
C GLY A 214 26.99 7.98 5.38
N LEU A 215 25.96 8.09 6.24
CA LEU A 215 25.29 6.94 6.80
C LEU A 215 24.46 6.23 5.72
N TYR A 216 24.79 4.96 5.49
CA TYR A 216 24.05 4.09 4.58
C TYR A 216 24.17 2.65 5.06
N PRO A 217 23.18 2.12 5.81
CA PRO A 217 23.28 0.83 6.48
C PRO A 217 23.00 -0.37 5.56
N PHE A 218 23.21 -0.21 4.25
CA PHE A 218 22.77 -1.15 3.24
C PHE A 218 23.92 -1.58 2.34
N ARG A 219 23.95 -2.87 2.00
CA ARG A 219 24.84 -3.45 0.99
C ARG A 219 24.04 -4.44 0.16
N TRP A 220 23.99 -4.22 -1.14
CA TRP A 220 23.29 -5.10 -2.07
C TRP A 220 24.26 -6.13 -2.66
N ARG A 221 23.88 -7.40 -2.61
CA ARG A 221 24.58 -8.49 -3.30
C ARG A 221 24.24 -8.49 -4.78
N GLU A 222 25.12 -9.10 -5.59
CA GLU A 222 24.79 -9.45 -6.97
C GLU A 222 23.52 -10.31 -7.05
N GLY A 223 22.76 -10.17 -8.14
CA GLY A 223 21.48 -10.88 -8.34
C GLY A 223 20.27 -10.19 -7.71
N TRP A 224 20.42 -9.00 -7.08
CA TRP A 224 19.27 -8.27 -6.54
C TRP A 224 18.26 -7.85 -7.61
N GLN A 225 18.71 -7.64 -8.85
CA GLN A 225 17.85 -7.33 -9.99
C GLN A 225 16.85 -8.45 -10.26
N ASP A 226 17.27 -9.71 -10.12
CA ASP A 226 16.38 -10.86 -10.33
C ASP A 226 15.22 -10.86 -9.33
N SER A 227 15.49 -10.42 -8.09
CA SER A 227 14.45 -10.23 -7.08
C SER A 227 13.44 -9.16 -7.47
N PHE A 228 13.90 -8.08 -8.12
CA PHE A 228 12.99 -7.05 -8.63
C PHE A 228 12.20 -7.54 -9.84
N GLN A 229 12.84 -8.27 -10.77
CA GLN A 229 12.16 -8.81 -11.96
C GLN A 229 11.03 -9.78 -11.61
N GLN A 230 11.11 -10.50 -10.48
CA GLN A 230 10.02 -11.35 -9.98
C GLN A 230 8.73 -10.58 -9.64
N LEU A 231 8.84 -9.27 -9.35
CA LEU A 231 7.70 -8.39 -9.09
C LEU A 231 7.02 -7.89 -10.37
N LEU A 232 7.61 -8.15 -11.54
CA LEU A 232 7.10 -7.77 -12.85
C LEU A 232 6.62 -9.00 -13.64
N ALA A 233 5.90 -8.76 -14.72
CA ALA A 233 5.63 -9.76 -15.76
C ALA A 233 6.22 -9.25 -17.08
N ASP A 234 7.29 -9.91 -17.56
CA ASP A 234 8.00 -9.51 -18.79
C ASP A 234 8.39 -8.02 -18.82
N GLY A 235 8.82 -7.49 -17.67
CA GLY A 235 9.19 -6.08 -17.50
C GLY A 235 8.01 -5.12 -17.36
N GLN A 236 6.77 -5.60 -17.37
CA GLN A 236 5.55 -4.81 -17.22
C GLN A 236 4.93 -4.95 -15.82
N PRO A 237 4.16 -3.95 -15.35
CA PRO A 237 3.38 -4.06 -14.13
C PRO A 237 2.38 -5.22 -14.22
N ARG A 238 2.39 -6.09 -13.21
CA ARG A 238 1.39 -7.16 -13.05
C ARG A 238 0.64 -6.95 -11.75
N LEU A 239 -0.67 -7.10 -11.80
CA LEU A 239 -1.50 -7.14 -10.60
C LEU A 239 -1.14 -8.37 -9.76
N GLN A 240 -0.79 -8.14 -8.50
CA GLN A 240 -0.40 -9.18 -7.56
C GLN A 240 -0.73 -8.79 -6.13
N VAL A 241 -0.71 -9.76 -5.23
CA VAL A 241 -0.82 -9.50 -3.79
C VAL A 241 0.40 -8.71 -3.34
N ALA A 242 0.21 -7.68 -2.51
CA ALA A 242 1.32 -6.93 -1.94
C ALA A 242 2.26 -7.89 -1.17
N PRO A 243 3.56 -8.00 -1.52
CA PRO A 243 4.44 -9.04 -0.95
C PRO A 243 4.55 -8.97 0.59
N VAL A 244 4.53 -7.76 1.14
CA VAL A 244 4.55 -7.54 2.59
C VAL A 244 3.29 -8.09 3.26
N LEU A 245 2.12 -7.92 2.65
CA LEU A 245 0.86 -8.41 3.20
C LEU A 245 0.72 -9.93 3.05
N GLU A 246 1.21 -10.50 1.95
CA GLU A 246 1.25 -11.97 1.79
C GLU A 246 1.92 -12.62 3.00
N ARG A 247 2.98 -12.01 3.55
CA ARG A 247 3.73 -12.59 4.67
C ARG A 247 3.38 -12.06 6.05
N LEU A 248 2.83 -10.87 6.20
CA LEU A 248 2.49 -10.30 7.51
C LEU A 248 0.99 -10.33 7.85
N VAL A 249 0.12 -10.44 6.84
CA VAL A 249 -1.35 -10.42 7.04
C VAL A 249 -1.99 -11.72 6.59
N PHE A 250 -1.64 -12.20 5.39
CA PHE A 250 -2.28 -13.37 4.79
C PHE A 250 -1.62 -14.76 4.99
N PRO A 251 -0.55 -15.00 5.79
CA PRO A 251 0.02 -16.35 5.95
C PRO A 251 -1.00 -17.41 6.37
N ARG A 252 -1.97 -17.01 7.19
CA ARG A 252 -3.03 -17.86 7.75
C ARG A 252 -4.43 -17.48 7.22
N ALA A 253 -4.50 -16.58 6.24
CA ALA A 253 -5.74 -16.08 5.65
C ALA A 253 -5.71 -16.20 4.12
N ARG A 254 -5.10 -17.27 3.61
CA ARG A 254 -5.07 -17.61 2.19
C ARG A 254 -6.48 -17.82 1.62
N ASP A 255 -7.28 -18.63 2.31
CA ASP A 255 -8.61 -19.01 1.82
C ASP A 255 -9.58 -17.82 1.76
N PRO A 256 -9.65 -16.93 2.79
CA PRO A 256 -10.39 -15.68 2.67
C PRO A 256 -9.95 -14.81 1.49
N LEU A 257 -8.64 -14.70 1.24
CA LEU A 257 -8.10 -13.94 0.11
C LEU A 257 -8.50 -14.58 -1.24
N LEU A 258 -8.36 -15.90 -1.38
CA LEU A 258 -8.77 -16.62 -2.59
C LEU A 258 -10.27 -16.47 -2.83
N HIS A 259 -11.10 -16.63 -1.79
CA HIS A 259 -12.54 -16.45 -1.89
C HIS A 259 -12.90 -15.03 -2.36
N TRP A 260 -12.27 -14.02 -1.77
CA TRP A 260 -12.48 -12.62 -2.16
C TRP A 260 -12.08 -12.36 -3.62
N LEU A 261 -10.93 -12.86 -4.07
CA LEU A 261 -10.52 -12.75 -5.48
C LEU A 261 -11.53 -13.41 -6.43
N ARG A 262 -12.06 -14.59 -6.07
CA ARG A 262 -13.08 -15.28 -6.87
C ARG A 262 -14.40 -14.50 -6.88
N GLN A 263 -14.81 -13.90 -5.77
CA GLN A 263 -15.99 -13.03 -5.73
C GLN A 263 -15.82 -11.79 -6.62
N LEU A 264 -14.66 -11.13 -6.55
CA LEU A 264 -14.33 -10.02 -7.46
C LEU A 264 -14.34 -10.44 -8.93
N SER A 265 -13.84 -11.65 -9.23
CA SER A 265 -13.89 -12.21 -10.60
C SER A 265 -15.31 -12.49 -11.10
N GLY A 266 -16.31 -12.50 -10.22
CA GLY A 266 -17.72 -12.61 -10.60
C GLY A 266 -18.32 -11.32 -11.16
N TRP A 267 -17.62 -10.18 -11.08
CA TRP A 267 -18.12 -8.89 -11.56
C TRP A 267 -17.81 -8.70 -13.04
N SER A 268 -18.84 -8.83 -13.88
CA SER A 268 -18.71 -8.80 -15.34
C SER A 268 -18.38 -7.41 -15.90
N GLU A 269 -18.66 -6.35 -15.14
CA GLU A 269 -18.37 -4.97 -15.52
C GLU A 269 -16.89 -4.58 -15.34
N LEU A 270 -16.09 -5.41 -14.65
CA LEU A 270 -14.69 -5.14 -14.33
C LEU A 270 -13.84 -4.96 -15.60
N ARG A 271 -13.17 -3.82 -15.69
CA ARG A 271 -12.26 -3.44 -16.78
C ARG A 271 -10.91 -2.95 -16.29
N TRP A 272 -10.89 -2.35 -15.11
CA TRP A 272 -9.71 -1.73 -14.52
C TRP A 272 -9.62 -2.06 -13.05
N VAL A 273 -8.41 -2.28 -12.55
CA VAL A 273 -8.09 -2.19 -11.12
C VAL A 273 -7.31 -0.91 -10.88
N VAL A 274 -7.72 -0.15 -9.87
CA VAL A 274 -7.11 1.09 -9.43
C VAL A 274 -6.61 0.86 -8.00
N PRO A 275 -5.40 0.31 -7.83
CA PRO A 275 -4.82 0.16 -6.50
C PRO A 275 -4.42 1.54 -5.94
N ALA A 276 -4.41 1.68 -4.62
CA ALA A 276 -3.93 2.90 -3.97
C ALA A 276 -2.39 3.04 -4.03
N HIS A 277 -1.68 1.92 -4.26
CA HIS A 277 -0.22 1.89 -4.31
C HIS A 277 0.29 1.50 -5.70
N TYR A 278 1.38 2.18 -6.11
CA TYR A 278 2.09 1.97 -7.37
C TYR A 278 1.25 2.29 -8.62
N ALA A 279 1.30 1.44 -9.65
CA ALA A 279 0.72 1.69 -10.95
C ALA A 279 -0.81 1.67 -10.90
N ALA A 280 -1.43 2.74 -11.38
CA ALA A 280 -2.88 2.83 -11.51
C ALA A 280 -3.27 3.80 -12.65
N PRO A 281 -4.32 3.51 -13.44
CA PRO A 281 -5.12 2.28 -13.46
C PRO A 281 -4.41 1.13 -14.21
N ILE A 282 -4.79 -0.12 -13.90
CA ILE A 282 -4.33 -1.32 -14.61
C ILE A 282 -5.50 -1.98 -15.32
N ALA A 283 -5.37 -2.23 -16.63
CA ALA A 283 -6.34 -3.00 -17.39
C ALA A 283 -6.43 -4.41 -16.79
N THR A 284 -7.61 -4.81 -16.35
CA THR A 284 -7.80 -6.10 -15.69
C THR A 284 -9.22 -6.59 -15.93
N SER A 285 -9.34 -7.83 -16.41
CA SER A 285 -10.60 -8.52 -16.56
C SER A 285 -10.92 -9.43 -15.37
N ALA A 286 -12.18 -9.81 -15.25
CA ALA A 286 -12.64 -10.87 -14.35
C ALA A 286 -11.80 -12.15 -14.47
N GLN A 287 -11.49 -12.56 -15.72
CA GLN A 287 -10.68 -13.74 -15.99
C GLN A 287 -9.27 -13.62 -15.41
N GLN A 288 -8.64 -12.44 -15.50
CA GLN A 288 -7.30 -12.23 -14.94
C GLN A 288 -7.30 -12.29 -13.41
N LEU A 289 -8.35 -11.81 -12.73
CA LEU A 289 -8.50 -12.00 -11.28
C LEU A 289 -8.69 -13.47 -10.90
N SER A 290 -9.47 -14.21 -11.69
CA SER A 290 -9.62 -15.67 -11.51
C SER A 290 -8.27 -16.37 -11.68
N GLN A 291 -7.52 -16.05 -12.73
CA GLN A 291 -6.18 -16.59 -12.98
C GLN A 291 -5.20 -16.25 -11.87
N LEU A 292 -5.28 -15.05 -11.28
CA LEU A 292 -4.48 -14.69 -10.12
C LEU A 292 -4.82 -15.59 -8.91
N ALA A 293 -6.11 -15.85 -8.67
CA ALA A 293 -6.53 -16.79 -7.63
C ALA A 293 -6.03 -18.22 -7.91
N ASP A 294 -6.16 -18.72 -9.15
CA ASP A 294 -5.63 -20.02 -9.58
C ASP A 294 -4.12 -20.12 -9.34
N ALA A 295 -3.37 -19.09 -9.72
CA ALA A 295 -1.92 -19.04 -9.55
C ALA A 295 -1.51 -19.04 -8.07
N ILE A 296 -2.25 -18.31 -7.22
CA ILE A 296 -2.05 -18.33 -5.77
C ILE A 296 -2.37 -19.72 -5.18
N GLU A 297 -3.40 -20.38 -5.68
CA GLU A 297 -3.85 -21.70 -5.24
C GLU A 297 -2.84 -22.81 -5.59
N GLN A 298 -2.16 -22.69 -6.72
CA GLN A 298 -1.21 -23.70 -7.21
C GLN A 298 0.21 -23.54 -6.68
N ARG A 299 0.60 -22.34 -6.23
CA ARG A 299 1.95 -22.09 -5.72
C ARG A 299 2.07 -22.32 -4.21
N PRO A 300 3.30 -22.58 -3.70
CA PRO A 300 3.58 -22.49 -2.27
C PRO A 300 3.18 -21.11 -1.72
N TRP A 301 2.44 -21.10 -0.62
CA TRP A 301 1.90 -19.88 -0.03
C TRP A 301 2.73 -19.38 1.15
N ALA A 302 2.97 -18.07 1.21
CA ALA A 302 3.66 -17.40 2.32
C ALA A 302 4.99 -18.08 2.70
N VAL A 303 5.82 -18.32 1.68
CA VAL A 303 7.11 -19.01 1.82
C VAL A 303 8.04 -18.33 2.84
N ASN A 304 8.90 -19.12 3.47
CA ASN A 304 9.81 -18.65 4.54
C ASN A 304 11.26 -18.47 4.06
N GLU A 305 11.48 -18.46 2.76
CA GLU A 305 12.80 -18.44 2.13
C GLU A 305 12.98 -17.26 1.17
N GLY A 306 14.22 -17.06 0.72
CA GLY A 306 14.58 -15.96 -0.18
C GLY A 306 14.16 -14.59 0.37
N ASN A 307 13.56 -13.77 -0.49
CA ASN A 307 13.15 -12.40 -0.14
C ASN A 307 12.15 -12.32 1.03
N TRP A 308 11.44 -13.41 1.34
CA TRP A 308 10.46 -13.46 2.41
C TRP A 308 11.05 -13.89 3.76
N ALA A 309 12.29 -14.38 3.80
CA ALA A 309 12.89 -14.97 5.00
C ALA A 309 12.89 -14.03 6.20
N TYR A 310 13.15 -12.73 5.98
CA TYR A 310 13.11 -11.74 7.06
C TYR A 310 11.69 -11.54 7.60
N LEU A 311 10.71 -11.30 6.73
CA LEU A 311 9.30 -11.16 7.12
C LEU A 311 8.79 -12.42 7.84
N ALA A 312 9.20 -13.60 7.37
CA ALA A 312 8.87 -14.87 8.02
C ALA A 312 9.44 -14.96 9.45
N SER A 313 10.68 -14.50 9.66
CA SER A 313 11.28 -14.45 10.99
C SER A 313 10.54 -13.51 11.94
N LEU A 314 10.03 -12.37 11.43
CA LEU A 314 9.21 -11.43 12.19
C LEU A 314 7.86 -12.05 12.57
N ASP A 315 7.14 -12.64 11.61
CA ASP A 315 5.86 -13.34 11.88
C ASP A 315 6.04 -14.45 12.92
N GLN A 316 7.09 -15.27 12.82
CA GLN A 316 7.38 -16.31 13.81
C GLN A 316 7.69 -15.75 15.20
N LEU A 317 8.41 -14.63 15.28
CA LEU A 317 8.68 -13.97 16.55
C LEU A 317 7.37 -13.47 17.18
N LEU A 318 6.52 -12.79 16.39
CA LEU A 318 5.24 -12.28 16.86
C LEU A 318 4.29 -13.39 17.32
N LEU A 319 4.27 -14.52 16.63
CA LEU A 319 3.56 -15.73 17.07
C LEU A 319 4.08 -16.27 18.40
N ARG A 320 5.40 -16.42 18.55
CA ARG A 320 6.00 -16.94 19.80
C ARG A 320 5.73 -16.02 20.98
N LEU A 321 5.64 -14.71 20.74
CA LEU A 321 5.28 -13.71 21.73
C LEU A 321 3.77 -13.63 22.00
N GLY A 322 2.94 -14.38 21.26
CA GLY A 322 1.48 -14.35 21.40
C GLY A 322 0.83 -13.05 20.91
N VAL A 323 1.55 -12.25 20.12
CA VAL A 323 1.06 -10.97 19.59
C VAL A 323 0.10 -11.18 18.42
N VAL A 324 0.30 -12.24 17.63
CA VAL A 324 -0.51 -12.59 16.46
C VAL A 324 -1.11 -13.99 16.69
N PRO A 325 -2.36 -14.26 16.31
CA PRO A 325 -3.00 -15.55 16.56
C PRO A 325 -2.44 -16.67 15.65
N GLN A 326 -2.48 -17.91 16.15
CA GLN A 326 -2.17 -19.12 15.37
C GLN A 326 -3.24 -19.46 14.33
N GLN A 327 -4.50 -19.12 14.63
CA GLN A 327 -5.64 -19.22 13.73
C GLN A 327 -6.35 -17.86 13.78
N PRO A 328 -6.21 -17.02 12.74
CA PRO A 328 -6.93 -15.76 12.66
C PRO A 328 -8.43 -16.08 12.64
N GLY A 329 -9.16 -15.56 13.62
CA GLY A 329 -10.62 -15.57 13.58
C GLY A 329 -11.15 -14.62 12.50
N PRO A 330 -12.42 -14.78 12.10
CA PRO A 330 -13.15 -13.78 11.33
C PRO A 330 -13.35 -12.48 12.10
#